data_AF-A0A842V151-F1
#
_entry.id   AF-A0A842V151-F1
#
_cell.length_a   1.000
_cell.length_b   1.000
_cell.length_c   1.000
_cell.angle_alpha   90.00
_cell.angle_beta   90.00
_cell.angle_gamma   90.00
#
_symmetry.space_group_name_H-M   'P 1'
#
loop_
_entity.id
_entity.type
_entity.pdbx_description
1 polymer ?
#
loop_
_entity_poly.entity_id
_entity_poly.type
_entity_poly.pdbx_seq_one_letter_code
_entity_poly.pdbx_strand_id
1 'polypeptide(L)'
;MAEQSKKITMYIFLFALFIMLAFFLGTHIYNIYVQGTTSSSETTKGSLECSFSFSIRMIDYEFPELTFDLRTTDIEALDTIVIEVEDIQTEVPLKEFFDFQQNIVVDDVVIEDTFLVYPEGCRNYNKKECSVKTKECEVVR
;
A
#
# COMPACT_ATOMS: atom_id res chain seq x y z
N MET A 1 26.59 -47.05 -43.95
CA MET A 1 27.24 -45.98 -43.16
C MET A 1 26.36 -44.73 -42.97
N ALA A 2 25.41 -44.42 -43.87
CA ALA A 2 24.52 -43.25 -43.71
C ALA A 2 23.50 -43.34 -42.56
N GLU A 3 23.02 -44.54 -42.23
CA GLU A 3 21.99 -44.76 -41.20
C GLU A 3 22.45 -44.50 -39.76
N GLN A 4 23.72 -44.81 -39.44
CA GLN A 4 24.27 -44.55 -38.10
C GLN A 4 24.56 -43.07 -37.88
N SER A 5 25.03 -42.36 -38.92
CA SER A 5 25.26 -40.91 -38.88
C SER A 5 23.94 -40.15 -38.61
N LYS A 6 22.84 -40.55 -39.26
CA LYS A 6 21.51 -39.94 -39.05
C LYS A 6 20.99 -40.10 -37.61
N LYS A 7 21.26 -41.24 -36.95
CA LYS A 7 20.88 -41.50 -35.55
C LYS A 7 21.68 -40.64 -34.58
N ILE A 8 22.99 -40.49 -34.80
CA ILE A 8 23.87 -39.68 -33.94
C ILE A 8 23.46 -38.20 -34.01
N THR A 9 23.23 -37.67 -35.21
CA THR A 9 22.80 -36.27 -35.39
C THR A 9 21.43 -35.99 -34.76
N MET A 10 20.50 -36.96 -34.83
CA MET A 10 19.20 -36.87 -34.16
C MET A 10 19.33 -36.82 -32.62
N TYR A 11 20.21 -37.64 -32.03
CA TYR A 11 20.44 -37.61 -30.58
C TYR A 11 21.07 -36.30 -30.12
N ILE A 12 22.02 -35.75 -30.88
CA ILE A 12 22.64 -34.45 -30.58
C ILE A 12 21.59 -33.33 -30.64
N PHE A 13 20.72 -33.35 -31.64
CA PHE A 13 19.63 -32.38 -31.77
C PHE A 13 18.62 -32.47 -30.62
N LEU A 14 18.20 -33.69 -30.25
CA LEU A 14 17.30 -33.91 -29.12
C LEU A 14 17.93 -33.45 -27.80
N PHE A 15 19.23 -33.67 -27.61
CA PHE A 15 19.95 -33.20 -26.44
C PHE A 15 20.01 -31.68 -26.36
N ALA A 16 20.30 -31.01 -27.48
CA ALA A 16 20.29 -29.54 -27.56
C ALA A 16 18.88 -28.96 -27.29
N LEU A 17 17.84 -29.61 -27.81
CA LEU A 17 16.45 -29.21 -27.57
C LEU A 17 16.06 -29.38 -26.10
N PHE A 18 16.50 -30.46 -25.46
CA PHE A 18 16.28 -30.69 -24.03
C PHE A 18 16.96 -29.62 -23.16
N ILE A 19 18.19 -29.23 -23.49
CA ILE A 19 18.90 -28.15 -22.79
C ILE A 19 18.15 -26.82 -22.94
N MET A 20 17.71 -26.47 -24.15
CA MET A 20 16.95 -25.23 -24.35
C MET A 20 15.63 -25.22 -23.57
N LEU A 21 14.94 -26.36 -23.51
CA LEU A 21 13.68 -26.48 -22.79
C LEU A 21 13.89 -26.40 -21.27
N ALA A 22 14.96 -26.99 -20.75
CA ALA A 22 15.35 -26.86 -19.35
C ALA A 22 15.71 -25.40 -18.99
N PHE A 23 16.42 -24.69 -19.87
CA PHE A 23 16.76 -23.28 -19.65
C PHE A 23 15.50 -22.40 -19.65
N PHE A 24 14.58 -22.63 -20.58
CA PHE A 24 13.30 -21.91 -20.66
C PHE A 24 12.44 -22.13 -19.41
N LEU A 25 12.33 -23.38 -18.93
CA LEU A 25 11.61 -23.67 -17.69
C LEU A 25 12.29 -23.03 -16.48
N GLY A 26 13.63 -23.08 -16.40
CA GLY A 26 14.39 -22.46 -15.34
C GLY A 26 14.18 -20.95 -15.25
N THR A 27 14.23 -20.24 -16.37
CA THR A 27 13.99 -18.79 -16.41
C THR A 27 12.55 -18.45 -16.06
N HIS A 28 11.57 -19.24 -16.53
CA HIS A 28 10.17 -19.00 -16.21
C HIS A 28 9.85 -19.23 -14.73
N ILE A 29 10.40 -20.28 -14.12
CA ILE A 29 10.27 -20.55 -12.69
C ILE A 29 10.97 -19.44 -11.88
N TYR A 30 12.17 -19.03 -12.29
CA TYR A 30 12.89 -17.93 -11.65
C TYR A 30 12.09 -16.61 -11.69
N ASN A 31 11.53 -16.27 -12.85
CA ASN A 31 10.70 -15.06 -12.98
C ASN A 31 9.44 -15.11 -12.11
N ILE A 32 8.75 -16.25 -12.06
CA ILE A 32 7.59 -16.44 -11.17
C ILE A 32 8.02 -16.32 -9.70
N TYR A 33 9.15 -16.93 -9.32
CA TYR A 33 9.66 -16.87 -7.96
C TYR A 33 10.03 -15.44 -7.56
N VAL A 34 10.74 -14.70 -8.42
CA VAL A 34 11.10 -13.30 -8.17
C VAL A 34 9.85 -12.43 -8.08
N GLN A 35 8.90 -12.55 -9.00
CA GLN A 35 7.65 -11.76 -8.92
C GLN A 35 6.84 -12.09 -7.66
N GLY A 36 6.71 -13.38 -7.32
CA GLY A 36 5.97 -13.80 -6.12
C GLY A 36 6.64 -13.37 -4.82
N THR A 37 7.98 -13.43 -4.74
CA THR A 37 8.73 -13.01 -3.56
C THR A 37 8.74 -11.49 -3.40
N THR A 38 8.89 -10.71 -4.47
CA THR A 38 8.82 -9.24 -4.41
C THR A 38 7.44 -8.78 -3.94
N SER A 39 6.35 -9.25 -4.55
CA SER A 39 4.98 -8.88 -4.13
C SER A 39 4.66 -9.32 -2.71
N SER A 40 5.11 -10.52 -2.30
CA SER A 40 4.95 -10.98 -0.91
C SER A 40 5.73 -10.10 0.06
N SER A 41 6.96 -9.70 -0.29
CA SER A 41 7.81 -8.88 0.59
C SER A 41 7.28 -7.45 0.74
N GLU A 42 6.79 -6.83 -0.33
CA GLU A 42 6.21 -5.49 -0.31
C GLU A 42 4.87 -5.47 0.46
N THR A 43 4.03 -6.47 0.26
CA THR A 43 2.76 -6.62 1.00
C THR A 43 3.02 -6.92 2.48
N THR A 44 4.01 -7.77 2.80
CA THR A 44 4.37 -8.09 4.19
C THR A 44 4.97 -6.88 4.89
N LYS A 45 5.87 -6.15 4.22
CA LYS A 45 6.48 -4.93 4.76
C LYS A 45 5.44 -3.83 4.98
N GLY A 46 4.60 -3.55 3.98
CA GLY A 46 3.51 -2.57 4.12
C GLY A 46 2.49 -2.95 5.20
N SER A 47 2.12 -4.22 5.31
CA SER A 47 1.24 -4.68 6.39
C SER A 47 1.89 -4.59 7.78
N LEU A 48 3.21 -4.69 7.89
CA LEU A 48 3.92 -4.57 9.17
C LEU A 48 4.08 -3.11 9.57
N GLU A 49 4.48 -2.25 8.62
CA GLU A 49 4.67 -0.81 8.84
C GLU A 49 3.34 -0.09 9.13
N CYS A 50 2.23 -0.58 8.58
CA CYS A 50 0.89 -0.04 8.83
C CYS A 50 0.15 -0.73 9.99
N SER A 51 0.81 -1.61 10.76
CA SER A 51 0.20 -2.44 11.82
C SER A 51 0.10 -1.71 13.18
N PHE A 52 -0.51 -0.53 13.20
CA PHE A 52 -0.73 0.22 14.43
C PHE A 52 -2.14 0.78 14.50
N SER A 53 -2.59 1.12 15.71
CA SER A 53 -3.94 1.64 15.93
C SER A 53 -3.91 3.14 16.15
N PHE A 54 -4.65 3.86 15.31
CA PHE A 54 -4.97 5.26 15.55
C PHE A 54 -6.50 5.46 15.65
N SER A 55 -6.91 6.57 16.24
CA SER A 55 -8.31 6.99 16.30
C SER A 55 -8.41 8.49 16.13
N ILE A 56 -9.43 8.93 15.39
CA ILE A 56 -9.78 10.32 15.19
C ILE A 56 -11.09 10.56 15.92
N ARG A 57 -11.16 11.64 16.70
CA ARG A 57 -12.31 12.01 17.52
C ARG A 57 -12.54 13.51 17.45
N MET A 58 -13.66 13.98 18.01
CA MET A 58 -13.98 15.40 18.13
C MET A 58 -13.85 16.15 16.80
N ILE A 59 -14.39 15.56 15.73
CA ILE A 59 -14.37 16.14 14.40
C ILE A 59 -15.25 17.38 14.38
N ASP A 60 -14.67 18.49 13.94
CA ASP A 60 -15.37 19.74 13.70
C ASP A 60 -14.86 20.35 12.40
N TYR A 61 -15.76 20.83 11.56
CA TYR A 61 -15.42 21.37 10.26
C TYR A 61 -16.13 22.69 10.03
N GLU A 62 -15.36 23.73 9.78
CA GLU A 62 -15.80 25.05 9.39
C GLU A 62 -14.91 25.50 8.25
N PHE A 63 -15.40 25.42 7.01
CA PHE A 63 -14.59 25.69 5.81
C PHE A 63 -13.76 26.98 5.95
N PRO A 64 -12.42 26.92 5.73
CA PRO A 64 -11.62 25.79 5.23
C PRO A 64 -10.98 24.91 6.34
N GLU A 65 -11.32 25.12 7.60
CA GLU A 65 -10.68 24.48 8.75
C GLU A 65 -11.36 23.17 9.15
N LEU A 66 -10.57 22.09 9.21
CA LEU A 66 -10.93 20.80 9.76
C LEU A 66 -10.16 20.57 11.06
N THR A 67 -10.90 20.39 12.15
CA THR A 67 -10.36 20.19 13.48
C THR A 67 -10.69 18.80 14.01
N PHE A 68 -9.72 18.10 14.58
CA PHE A 68 -9.95 16.79 15.22
C PHE A 68 -8.86 16.41 16.22
N ASP A 69 -9.20 15.50 17.13
CA ASP A 69 -8.28 14.86 18.05
C ASP A 69 -7.73 13.57 17.44
N LEU A 70 -6.41 13.51 17.25
CA LEU A 70 -5.71 12.31 16.84
C LEU A 70 -5.10 11.61 18.06
N ARG A 71 -5.40 10.33 18.22
CA ARG A 71 -4.74 9.46 19.21
C ARG A 71 -4.14 8.25 18.53
N THR A 72 -2.92 7.89 18.90
CA THR A 72 -2.21 6.71 18.39
C THR A 72 -1.58 5.94 19.52
N THR A 73 -1.46 4.61 19.37
CA THR A 73 -0.66 3.78 20.28
C THR A 73 0.83 3.81 19.93
N ASP A 74 1.17 4.24 18.72
CA ASP A 74 2.53 4.29 18.20
C ASP A 74 2.77 5.65 17.54
N ILE A 75 3.62 6.44 18.17
CA ILE A 75 3.94 7.82 17.79
C ILE A 75 4.97 7.83 16.65
N GLU A 76 5.95 6.94 16.71
CA GLU A 76 7.05 6.86 15.73
C GLU A 76 6.55 6.34 14.38
N ALA A 77 5.44 5.61 14.37
CA ALA A 77 4.82 5.10 13.14
C ALA A 77 3.90 6.12 12.43
N LEU A 78 3.63 7.28 13.02
CA LEU A 78 2.61 8.22 12.54
C LEU A 78 3.18 9.64 12.33
N ASP A 79 4.11 9.78 11.39
CA ASP A 79 4.74 11.05 11.04
C ASP A 79 3.80 12.00 10.25
N THR A 80 3.12 11.44 9.25
CA THR A 80 2.24 12.17 8.33
C THR A 80 0.91 11.42 8.20
N ILE A 81 -0.20 12.15 8.26
CA ILE A 81 -1.52 11.65 7.87
C ILE A 81 -1.96 12.31 6.58
N VAL A 82 -2.67 11.54 5.76
CA VAL A 82 -3.27 11.99 4.52
C VAL A 82 -4.77 12.05 4.72
N ILE A 83 -5.35 13.19 4.38
CA ILE A 83 -6.79 13.42 4.34
C ILE A 83 -7.20 13.45 2.86
N GLU A 84 -8.04 12.52 2.46
CA GLU A 84 -8.52 12.37 1.08
C GLU A 84 -10.01 12.71 1.00
N VAL A 85 -10.34 13.69 0.15
CA VAL A 85 -11.70 14.18 -0.11
C VAL A 85 -11.87 14.22 -1.63
N GLU A 86 -12.82 13.45 -2.18
CA GLU A 86 -13.09 13.41 -3.63
C GLU A 86 -11.83 13.28 -4.51
N ASP A 87 -10.94 12.34 -4.15
CA ASP A 87 -9.65 12.07 -4.81
C ASP A 87 -8.58 13.17 -4.65
N ILE A 88 -8.84 14.24 -3.89
CA ILE A 88 -7.86 15.27 -3.54
C ILE A 88 -7.23 14.90 -2.19
N GLN A 89 -5.91 14.84 -2.16
CA GLN A 89 -5.14 14.45 -0.98
C GLN A 89 -4.46 15.66 -0.35
N THR A 90 -4.70 15.84 0.95
CA THR A 90 -4.03 16.83 1.78
C THR A 90 -3.13 16.09 2.78
N GLU A 91 -1.83 16.32 2.67
CA GLU A 91 -0.83 15.76 3.59
C GLU A 91 -0.67 16.67 4.80
N VAL A 92 -0.80 16.10 5.99
CA VAL A 92 -0.67 16.82 7.26
C VAL A 92 0.50 16.23 8.04
N PRO A 93 1.62 16.98 8.16
CA PRO A 93 2.74 16.57 8.98
C PRO A 93 2.41 16.77 10.47
N LEU A 94 2.50 15.72 11.28
CA LEU A 94 2.07 15.72 12.69
C LEU A 94 3.14 16.17 13.69
N LYS A 95 4.20 16.87 13.22
CA LYS A 95 5.40 17.32 13.96
C LYS A 95 5.23 17.37 15.48
N GLU A 96 6.04 16.61 16.23
CA GLU A 96 6.30 16.61 17.71
C GLU A 96 5.14 16.83 18.72
N PHE A 97 3.90 17.12 18.29
CA PHE A 97 2.76 17.46 19.14
C PHE A 97 1.68 16.36 19.04
N PHE A 98 2.00 15.19 19.58
CA PHE A 98 1.06 14.08 19.75
C PHE A 98 0.13 14.34 20.96
N ASP A 99 -1.10 13.83 20.92
CA ASP A 99 -2.19 14.04 21.91
C ASP A 99 -2.83 15.45 21.93
N PHE A 100 -2.72 16.22 20.84
CA PHE A 100 -3.38 17.53 20.71
C PHE A 100 -4.43 17.54 19.60
N GLN A 101 -5.43 18.40 19.78
CA GLN A 101 -6.38 18.81 18.77
C GLN A 101 -5.61 19.41 17.58
N GLN A 102 -5.69 18.73 16.44
CA GLN A 102 -5.13 19.18 15.18
C GLN A 102 -6.14 20.12 14.52
N ASN A 103 -5.67 21.27 14.04
CA ASN A 103 -6.43 22.14 13.14
C ASN A 103 -5.67 22.16 11.82
N ILE A 104 -6.35 21.71 10.76
CA ILE A 104 -5.81 21.58 9.42
C ILE A 104 -6.65 22.43 8.50
N VAL A 105 -5.96 23.21 7.67
CA VAL A 105 -6.60 23.93 6.58
C VAL A 105 -6.68 22.98 5.39
N VAL A 106 -7.91 22.64 5.00
CA VAL A 106 -8.20 21.87 3.79
C VAL A 106 -8.48 22.88 2.69
N ASP A 107 -7.39 23.46 2.18
CA ASP A 107 -7.46 24.39 1.07
C ASP A 107 -8.00 23.65 -0.17
N ASP A 108 -8.89 24.31 -0.91
CA ASP A 108 -9.40 23.88 -2.23
C ASP A 108 -10.54 22.84 -2.29
N VAL A 109 -11.02 22.25 -1.17
CA VAL A 109 -12.17 21.30 -1.20
C VAL A 109 -13.14 21.48 -0.04
N VAL A 110 -14.45 21.53 -0.36
CA VAL A 110 -15.52 21.54 0.65
C VAL A 110 -15.90 20.11 1.01
N ILE A 111 -15.78 19.74 2.28
CA ILE A 111 -16.21 18.42 2.78
C ILE A 111 -17.73 18.44 2.96
N GLU A 112 -18.47 17.79 2.06
CA GLU A 112 -19.94 17.72 2.15
C GLU A 112 -20.43 16.82 3.30
N ASP A 113 -19.72 15.71 3.55
CA ASP A 113 -20.06 14.77 4.61
C ASP A 113 -18.86 13.91 5.03
N THR A 114 -18.31 13.13 4.10
CA THR A 114 -17.28 12.12 4.40
C THR A 114 -15.92 12.48 3.85
N PHE A 115 -14.88 11.99 4.53
CA PHE A 115 -13.49 12.09 4.13
C PHE A 115 -12.73 10.85 4.59
N LEU A 116 -11.69 10.46 3.87
CA LEU A 116 -10.81 9.36 4.25
C LEU A 116 -9.59 9.91 4.98
N VAL A 117 -9.15 9.19 6.02
CA VAL A 117 -7.89 9.48 6.72
C VAL A 117 -7.06 8.22 6.84
N TYR A 118 -5.79 8.32 6.48
CA TYR A 118 -4.83 7.23 6.60
C TYR A 118 -3.41 7.76 6.81
N PRO A 119 -2.52 7.00 7.46
CA PRO A 119 -1.10 7.31 7.48
C PRO A 119 -0.51 7.26 6.06
N GLU A 120 0.50 8.08 5.79
CA GLU A 120 1.22 8.06 4.52
C GLU A 120 1.66 6.62 4.15
N GLY A 121 1.41 6.19 2.91
CA GLY A 121 1.71 4.83 2.45
C GLY A 121 0.75 3.72 2.92
N CYS A 122 -0.18 4.01 3.83
CA CYS A 122 -1.06 3.01 4.44
C CYS A 122 -2.50 2.99 3.89
N ARG A 123 -2.78 3.67 2.76
CA ARG A 123 -4.12 3.76 2.14
C ARG A 123 -4.85 2.42 2.01
N ASN A 124 -4.12 1.36 1.65
CA ASN A 124 -4.71 0.02 1.42
C ASN A 124 -4.75 -0.88 2.65
N TYR A 125 -4.15 -0.46 3.77
CA TYR A 125 -3.94 -1.32 4.95
C TYR A 125 -4.57 -0.74 6.22
N ASN A 126 -4.58 0.58 6.38
CA ASN A 126 -5.03 1.25 7.60
C ASN A 126 -5.68 2.60 7.28
N LYS A 127 -6.84 2.54 6.61
CA LYS A 127 -7.66 3.71 6.31
C LYS A 127 -8.93 3.75 7.16
N LYS A 128 -9.38 4.96 7.45
CA LYS A 128 -10.65 5.22 8.11
C LYS A 128 -11.48 6.18 7.28
N GLU A 129 -12.77 5.94 7.24
CA GLU A 129 -13.73 6.88 6.70
C GLU A 129 -14.37 7.62 7.85
N CYS A 130 -14.31 8.94 7.79
CA CYS A 130 -14.79 9.85 8.81
C CYS A 130 -15.95 10.66 8.25
N SER A 131 -17.01 10.86 9.05
CA SER A 131 -18.13 11.75 8.69
C SER A 131 -18.13 12.97 9.61
N VAL A 132 -18.21 14.14 8.99
CA VAL A 132 -18.38 15.43 9.66
C VAL A 132 -19.75 15.51 10.34
N LYS A 133 -20.79 14.87 9.76
CA LYS A 133 -22.16 14.90 10.31
C LYS A 133 -22.30 14.02 11.55
N THR A 134 -21.76 12.81 11.52
CA THR A 134 -21.85 11.89 12.68
C THR A 134 -20.74 12.13 13.69
N LYS A 135 -19.66 12.81 13.29
CA LYS A 135 -18.44 13.04 14.10
C LYS A 135 -17.74 11.74 14.50
N GLU A 136 -17.89 10.71 13.68
CA GLU A 136 -17.35 9.37 13.90
C GLU A 136 -16.47 8.94 12.73
N CYS A 137 -15.51 8.04 13.01
CA CYS A 137 -14.68 7.40 12.00
C CYS A 137 -14.76 5.88 12.11
N GLU A 138 -15.00 5.22 10.99
CA GLU A 138 -15.06 3.77 10.89
C GLU A 138 -13.86 3.22 10.12
N VAL A 139 -13.44 2.00 10.44
CA VAL A 139 -12.35 1.33 9.72
C VAL A 139 -12.91 0.76 8.42
N VAL A 140 -12.38 1.23 7.29
CA VAL A 140 -12.76 0.72 5.96
C VAL A 140 -11.72 -0.28 5.51
N ARG A 141 -12.13 -1.55 5.41
CA ARG A 141 -11.29 -2.65 4.88
C ARG A 141 -11.38 -2.72 3.37
#